data_AF-A0A928AFV7-F1
#
_entry.id   AF-A0A928AFV7-F1
#
_cell.length_a   1.000
_cell.length_b   1.000
_cell.length_c   1.000
_cell.angle_alpha   90.00
_cell.angle_beta   90.00
_cell.angle_gamma   90.00
#
_symmetry.space_group_name_H-M   'P 1'
#
loop_
_entity.id
_entity.type
_entity.pdbx_description
1 polymer ?
#
loop_
_entity_poly.entity_id
_entity_poly.type
_entity_poly.pdbx_seq_one_letter_code
_entity_poly.pdbx_strand_id
1 'polypeptide(L)'
;MAFKKEDLLKYGITDTTEVIYNPSYELLFEEETKENLTGFDKGQETELGAVNVMTGVYTGRSPKDKFIVMDENSKDTVWWTSEEYKNDNKPCSEESWAVLKGIAQKELSGKKLYVVDGFCGANKDTRMSVRFIMEVAWQAHFVKNMFIRPTEEELKDFEPNFVVYNASKAKVENYKELGLNSETAVVFNISSREQVIINTWYGGEMKKGMFSMMNYYLPLQGIASMHCSANTN
;
A
#
# COMPACT_ATOMS: atom_id res chain seq x y z
N MET A 1 17.48 -1.05 -15.79
CA MET A 1 18.56 -1.54 -14.88
C MET A 1 17.88 -2.37 -13.78
N ALA A 2 18.57 -3.34 -13.16
CA ALA A 2 18.00 -4.06 -12.01
C ALA A 2 17.79 -3.10 -10.84
N PHE A 3 16.63 -3.18 -10.18
CA PHE A 3 16.30 -2.36 -9.00
C PHE A 3 17.26 -2.68 -7.86
N LYS A 4 17.79 -1.65 -7.20
CA LYS A 4 18.77 -1.77 -6.10
C LYS A 4 18.30 -1.05 -4.86
N LYS A 5 18.93 -1.35 -3.73
CA LYS A 5 18.64 -0.68 -2.46
C LYS A 5 18.83 0.83 -2.52
N GLU A 6 19.78 1.33 -3.33
CA GLU A 6 20.02 2.76 -3.50
C GLU A 6 18.82 3.48 -4.16
N ASP A 7 18.01 2.76 -4.94
CA ASP A 7 16.80 3.31 -5.57
C ASP A 7 15.72 3.68 -4.54
N LEU A 8 15.83 3.18 -3.31
CA LEU A 8 14.90 3.51 -2.22
C LEU A 8 15.19 4.87 -1.57
N LEU A 9 16.38 5.43 -1.77
CA LEU A 9 16.75 6.74 -1.21
C LEU A 9 15.82 7.86 -1.69
N LYS A 10 15.35 7.78 -2.94
CA LYS A 10 14.39 8.76 -3.50
C LYS A 10 13.03 8.74 -2.80
N TYR A 11 12.72 7.65 -2.09
CA TYR A 11 11.52 7.49 -1.27
C TYR A 11 11.77 7.83 0.20
N GLY A 12 12.94 8.36 0.55
CA GLY A 12 13.33 8.71 1.92
C GLY A 12 13.59 7.51 2.82
N ILE A 13 13.76 6.33 2.25
CA ILE A 13 14.14 5.10 2.99
C ILE A 13 15.66 4.96 2.90
N THR A 14 16.33 4.93 4.05
CA THR A 14 17.79 4.87 4.14
C THR A 14 18.27 3.58 4.79
N ASP A 15 19.57 3.31 4.63
CA ASP A 15 20.27 2.21 5.32
C ASP A 15 19.66 0.81 5.10
N THR A 16 18.94 0.62 3.99
CA THR A 16 18.33 -0.67 3.64
C THR A 16 19.41 -1.75 3.56
N THR A 17 19.25 -2.82 4.34
CA THR A 17 20.25 -3.88 4.47
C THR A 17 20.21 -4.82 3.27
N GLU A 18 19.00 -5.12 2.78
CA GLU A 18 18.73 -6.01 1.66
C GLU A 18 17.42 -5.59 0.97
N VAL A 19 17.36 -5.73 -0.35
CA VAL A 19 16.12 -5.57 -1.11
C VAL A 19 15.83 -6.84 -1.88
N ILE A 20 14.65 -7.40 -1.65
CA ILE A 20 14.05 -8.45 -2.47
C ILE A 20 13.05 -7.79 -3.43
N TYR A 21 13.45 -7.65 -4.68
CA TYR A 21 12.65 -7.01 -5.73
C TYR A 21 11.87 -8.04 -6.54
N ASN A 22 10.56 -7.82 -6.70
CA ASN A 22 9.61 -8.67 -7.44
C ASN A 22 9.80 -10.18 -7.17
N PRO A 23 9.81 -10.63 -5.90
CA PRO A 23 10.11 -12.02 -5.54
C PRO A 23 9.22 -13.03 -6.25
N SER A 24 9.76 -14.21 -6.54
CA SER A 24 8.99 -15.35 -7.04
C SER A 24 8.05 -15.91 -5.96
N TYR A 25 7.10 -16.76 -6.36
CA TYR A 25 6.20 -17.40 -5.39
C TYR A 25 6.95 -18.38 -4.49
N GLU A 26 7.97 -19.05 -5.02
CA GLU A 26 8.82 -19.99 -4.30
C GLU A 26 9.62 -19.26 -3.22
N LEU A 27 10.26 -18.13 -3.56
CA LEU A 27 10.98 -17.31 -2.59
C LEU A 27 10.03 -16.74 -1.52
N LEU A 28 8.82 -16.31 -1.89
CA LEU A 28 7.82 -15.85 -0.93
C LEU A 28 7.41 -16.96 0.03
N PHE A 29 7.14 -18.17 -0.48
CA PHE A 29 6.82 -19.33 0.34
C PHE A 29 7.95 -19.65 1.33
N GLU A 30 9.20 -19.68 0.87
CA GLU A 30 10.38 -19.88 1.72
C GLU A 30 10.49 -18.79 2.79
N GLU A 31 10.33 -17.52 2.43
CA GLU A 31 10.40 -16.41 3.37
C GLU A 31 9.27 -16.43 4.41
N GLU A 32 8.05 -16.82 4.02
CA GLU A 32 6.87 -16.86 4.88
C GLU A 32 6.88 -18.01 5.89
N THR A 33 7.61 -19.08 5.59
CA THR A 33 7.64 -20.32 6.39
C THR A 33 8.89 -20.46 7.27
N LYS A 34 9.74 -19.43 7.32
CA LYS A 34 10.93 -19.42 8.18
C LYS A 34 10.57 -19.58 9.66
N GLU A 35 11.28 -20.48 10.34
CA GLU A 35 11.03 -20.83 11.74
C GLU A 35 11.21 -19.68 12.73
N ASN A 36 12.06 -18.70 12.39
CA ASN A 36 12.37 -17.55 13.24
C ASN A 36 11.35 -16.40 13.15
N LEU A 37 10.32 -16.51 12.29
CA LEU A 37 9.26 -15.51 12.22
C LEU A 37 8.38 -15.54 13.47
N THR A 38 8.03 -14.36 13.96
CA THR A 38 7.20 -14.19 15.17
C THR A 38 6.07 -13.19 14.93
N GLY A 39 5.10 -13.16 15.83
CA GLY A 39 3.97 -12.24 15.72
C GLY A 39 3.17 -12.44 14.44
N PHE A 40 2.83 -11.33 13.78
CA PHE A 40 2.01 -11.32 12.55
C PHE A 40 2.83 -11.47 11.27
N ASP A 41 4.15 -11.60 11.36
CA ASP A 41 5.02 -11.91 10.23
C ASP A 41 4.92 -13.39 9.85
N LYS A 42 4.58 -14.26 10.81
CA LYS A 42 4.63 -15.72 10.68
C LYS A 42 3.53 -16.26 9.77
N GLY A 43 3.94 -16.95 8.71
CA GLY A 43 3.10 -17.85 7.94
C GLY A 43 3.05 -19.25 8.54
N GLN A 44 1.92 -19.94 8.39
CA GLN A 44 1.75 -21.35 8.71
C GLN A 44 1.28 -22.08 7.46
N GLU A 45 2.06 -23.04 6.99
CA GLU A 45 1.62 -23.95 5.94
C GLU A 45 0.45 -24.82 6.45
N THR A 46 -0.64 -24.82 5.69
CA THR A 46 -1.83 -25.62 5.95
C THR A 46 -1.72 -26.99 5.29
N GLU A 47 -2.59 -27.94 5.68
CA GLU A 47 -2.67 -29.25 5.02
C GLU A 47 -3.00 -29.17 3.51
N LEU A 48 -3.48 -28.01 3.03
CA LEU A 48 -3.78 -27.74 1.63
C LEU A 48 -2.55 -27.25 0.84
N GLY A 49 -1.39 -27.09 1.47
CA GLY A 49 -0.16 -26.54 0.87
C GLY A 49 -0.18 -25.02 0.70
N ALA A 50 -1.24 -24.34 1.16
CA ALA A 50 -1.32 -22.88 1.19
C ALA A 50 -0.78 -22.34 2.51
N VAL A 51 -0.09 -21.20 2.47
CA VAL A 51 0.31 -20.46 3.68
C VAL A 51 -0.86 -19.65 4.21
N ASN A 52 -1.13 -19.80 5.51
CA ASN A 52 -2.07 -18.98 6.27
C ASN A 52 -1.32 -17.98 7.16
N VAL A 53 -1.87 -16.77 7.30
CA VAL A 53 -1.35 -15.73 8.18
C VAL A 53 -2.46 -15.16 9.06
N MET A 54 -2.09 -14.67 10.24
CA MET A 54 -3.00 -13.99 11.16
C MET A 54 -2.68 -12.49 11.19
N THR A 55 -3.69 -11.64 11.02
CA THR A 55 -3.54 -10.17 10.99
C THR A 55 -3.90 -9.51 12.33
N GLY A 56 -3.97 -10.29 13.39
CA GLY A 56 -4.31 -9.83 14.74
C GLY A 56 -5.73 -9.28 14.84
N VAL A 57 -5.87 -8.12 15.49
CA VAL A 57 -7.17 -7.44 15.65
C VAL A 57 -7.69 -6.84 14.34
N TYR A 58 -6.83 -6.67 13.34
CA TYR A 58 -7.15 -6.07 12.05
C TYR A 58 -7.68 -7.13 11.08
N THR A 59 -8.89 -7.63 11.35
CA THR A 59 -9.58 -8.66 10.55
C THR A 59 -10.44 -8.08 9.42
N GLY A 60 -10.43 -6.76 9.26
CA GLY A 60 -11.18 -6.03 8.26
C GLY A 60 -10.61 -4.63 8.03
N ARG A 61 -11.30 -3.85 7.19
CA ARG A 61 -10.90 -2.47 6.91
C ARG A 61 -11.07 -1.57 8.13
N SER A 62 -10.29 -0.50 8.18
CA SER A 62 -10.37 0.57 9.17
C SER A 62 -10.87 1.89 8.55
N PRO A 63 -12.15 2.00 8.13
CA PRO A 63 -12.67 3.19 7.44
C PRO A 63 -12.54 4.47 8.28
N LYS A 64 -12.63 4.36 9.61
CA LYS A 64 -12.42 5.47 10.55
C LYS A 64 -10.98 5.99 10.58
N ASP A 65 -10.02 5.21 10.11
CA ASP A 65 -8.60 5.56 10.05
C ASP A 65 -8.13 5.91 8.63
N LYS A 66 -9.05 5.98 7.66
CA LYS A 66 -8.79 6.44 6.29
C LYS A 66 -8.79 7.98 6.22
N PHE A 67 -7.71 8.57 5.69
CA PHE A 67 -7.63 10.01 5.43
C PHE A 67 -7.05 10.32 4.05
N ILE A 68 -7.34 11.50 3.52
CA ILE A 68 -6.80 11.99 2.24
C ILE A 68 -6.25 13.39 2.49
N VAL A 69 -5.03 13.66 2.02
CA VAL A 69 -4.41 14.98 2.13
C VAL A 69 -5.25 16.00 1.39
N MET A 70 -5.68 17.04 2.11
CA MET A 70 -6.38 18.19 1.55
C MET A 70 -5.34 19.25 1.19
N ASP A 71 -5.03 19.35 -0.09
CA ASP A 71 -4.14 20.34 -0.68
C ASP A 71 -4.84 21.04 -1.85
N GLU A 72 -4.14 21.89 -2.59
CA GLU A 72 -4.71 22.59 -3.72
C GLU A 72 -5.22 21.69 -4.86
N ASN A 73 -4.69 20.46 -5.00
CA ASN A 73 -5.02 19.52 -6.07
C ASN A 73 -6.17 18.57 -5.69
N SER A 74 -6.48 18.43 -4.40
CA SER A 74 -7.53 17.55 -3.89
C SER A 74 -8.75 18.30 -3.34
N LYS A 75 -8.59 19.55 -2.88
CA LYS A 75 -9.64 20.30 -2.17
C LYS A 75 -10.96 20.42 -2.94
N ASP A 76 -10.90 20.61 -4.26
CA ASP A 76 -12.09 20.87 -5.10
C ASP A 76 -12.54 19.64 -5.91
N THR A 77 -11.80 18.53 -5.84
CA THR A 77 -11.98 17.35 -6.69
C THR A 77 -12.34 16.10 -5.90
N VAL A 78 -11.92 16.00 -4.64
CA VAL A 78 -12.27 14.89 -3.74
C VAL A 78 -13.68 15.13 -3.17
N TRP A 79 -14.48 14.07 -3.12
CA TRP A 79 -15.76 14.09 -2.42
C TRP A 79 -15.54 14.00 -0.90
N TRP A 80 -15.27 15.14 -0.27
CA TRP A 80 -15.02 15.24 1.17
C TRP A 80 -16.25 14.85 2.00
N THR A 81 -16.01 14.29 3.18
CA THR A 81 -17.07 14.00 4.13
C THR A 81 -17.67 15.28 4.71
N SER A 82 -18.99 15.30 4.93
CA SER A 82 -19.70 16.39 5.58
C SER A 82 -20.83 15.84 6.45
N GLU A 83 -21.46 16.68 7.28
CA GLU A 83 -22.62 16.24 8.06
C GLU A 83 -23.81 15.82 7.18
N GLU A 84 -24.00 16.48 6.04
CA GLU A 84 -25.07 16.18 5.09
C GLU A 84 -24.78 14.90 4.29
N TYR A 85 -23.54 14.70 3.85
CA TYR A 85 -23.12 13.58 3.01
C TYR A 85 -21.94 12.83 3.64
N LYS A 86 -22.26 11.95 4.59
CA LYS A 86 -21.27 11.16 5.32
C LYS A 86 -20.59 10.15 4.42
N ASN A 87 -19.26 10.20 4.41
CA ASN A 87 -18.39 9.22 3.76
C ASN A 87 -17.04 9.12 4.50
N ASP A 88 -16.13 8.27 4.03
CA ASP A 88 -14.85 8.00 4.70
C ASP A 88 -13.70 8.94 4.28
N ASN A 89 -13.92 9.86 3.34
CA ASN A 89 -12.90 10.78 2.82
C ASN A 89 -12.70 11.94 3.80
N LYS A 90 -11.98 11.65 4.89
CA LYS A 90 -11.63 12.62 5.93
C LYS A 90 -10.37 13.40 5.52
N PRO A 91 -10.32 14.72 5.73
CA PRO A 91 -9.15 15.53 5.40
C PRO A 91 -7.98 15.21 6.32
N CYS A 92 -6.76 15.24 5.76
CA CYS A 92 -5.48 15.28 6.47
C CYS A 92 -4.74 16.53 6.03
N SER A 93 -4.08 17.24 6.94
CA SER A 93 -3.26 18.40 6.56
C SER A 93 -1.93 17.95 5.94
N GLU A 94 -1.27 18.84 5.20
CA GLU A 94 0.06 18.57 4.63
C GLU A 94 1.11 18.35 5.73
N GLU A 95 1.00 19.03 6.87
CA GLU A 95 1.88 18.83 8.03
C GLU A 95 1.70 17.45 8.65
N SER A 96 0.46 17.03 8.88
CA SER A 96 0.17 15.68 9.39
C SER A 96 0.65 14.61 8.42
N TRP A 97 0.49 14.83 7.11
CA TRP A 97 1.04 13.94 6.07
C TRP A 97 2.55 13.81 6.16
N ALA A 98 3.28 14.92 6.28
CA ALA A 98 4.75 14.90 6.38
C ALA A 98 5.21 14.06 7.59
N VAL A 99 4.54 14.19 8.73
CA VAL A 99 4.83 13.38 9.93
C VAL A 99 4.54 11.89 9.67
N LEU A 100 3.38 11.56 9.11
CA LEU A 100 2.98 10.17 8.83
C LEU A 100 3.88 9.48 7.82
N LYS A 101 4.26 10.20 6.75
CA LYS A 101 5.23 9.71 5.77
C LYS A 101 6.60 9.48 6.43
N GLY A 102 7.04 10.40 7.28
CA GLY A 102 8.27 10.24 8.06
C GLY A 102 8.26 9.01 8.98
N ILE A 103 7.12 8.71 9.63
CA ILE A 103 6.95 7.49 10.43
C ILE A 103 7.12 6.24 9.56
N ALA A 104 6.46 6.18 8.40
CA ALA A 104 6.56 5.03 7.50
C ALA A 104 7.98 4.85 6.95
N GLN A 105 8.63 5.95 6.52
CA GLN A 105 10.01 5.93 6.04
C GLN A 105 11.00 5.47 7.12
N LYS A 106 10.84 5.96 8.35
CA LYS A 106 11.67 5.55 9.49
C LYS A 106 11.49 4.07 9.80
N GLU A 107 10.25 3.58 9.82
CA GLU A 107 9.97 2.16 10.07
C GLU A 107 10.61 1.25 9.03
N LEU A 108 10.60 1.66 7.77
CA LEU A 108 11.13 0.86 6.66
C LEU A 108 12.65 1.01 6.48
N SER A 109 13.28 2.01 7.08
CA SER A 109 14.73 2.24 6.99
C SER A 109 15.51 1.25 7.86
N GLY A 110 16.76 0.95 7.48
CA GLY A 110 17.63 0.08 8.27
C GLY A 110 17.29 -1.42 8.23
N LYS A 111 16.39 -1.85 7.34
CA LYS A 111 15.83 -3.20 7.30
C LYS A 111 16.00 -3.90 5.95
N LYS A 112 15.72 -5.20 5.94
CA LYS A 112 15.41 -5.96 4.73
C LYS A 112 14.02 -5.56 4.25
N LEU A 113 13.89 -5.27 2.96
CA LEU A 113 12.63 -4.87 2.36
C LEU A 113 12.26 -5.74 1.17
N TYR A 114 10.95 -5.92 0.99
CA TYR A 114 10.36 -6.44 -0.22
C TYR A 114 9.80 -5.26 -1.01
N VAL A 115 10.12 -5.23 -2.30
CA VAL A 115 9.60 -4.25 -3.24
C VAL A 115 8.89 -5.01 -4.35
N VAL A 116 7.62 -4.67 -4.57
CA VAL A 116 6.82 -5.30 -5.63
C VAL A 116 6.29 -4.21 -6.54
N ASP A 117 6.66 -4.30 -7.81
CA ASP A 117 6.10 -3.51 -8.89
C ASP A 117 4.97 -4.28 -9.56
N GLY A 118 3.82 -3.62 -9.69
CA GLY A 118 2.59 -4.20 -10.24
C GLY A 118 1.72 -3.17 -10.96
N PHE A 119 0.77 -3.64 -11.76
CA PHE A 119 -0.21 -2.79 -12.41
C PHE A 119 -1.59 -2.88 -11.75
N CYS A 120 -2.25 -1.72 -11.60
CA CYS A 120 -3.67 -1.63 -11.27
C CYS A 120 -4.46 -1.18 -12.52
N GLY A 121 -5.25 -2.09 -13.10
CA GLY A 121 -5.91 -1.90 -14.39
C GLY A 121 -5.22 -2.69 -15.52
N ALA A 122 -6.01 -3.33 -16.36
CA ALA A 122 -5.50 -4.22 -17.41
C ALA A 122 -5.06 -3.48 -18.68
N ASN A 123 -5.68 -2.35 -18.99
CA ASN A 123 -5.39 -1.59 -20.21
C ASN A 123 -4.19 -0.65 -20.02
N LYS A 124 -3.22 -0.70 -20.94
CA LYS A 124 -1.95 0.03 -20.81
C LYS A 124 -2.09 1.55 -20.79
N ASP A 125 -3.11 2.08 -21.45
CA ASP A 125 -3.42 3.50 -21.58
C ASP A 125 -3.93 4.13 -20.28
N THR A 126 -4.49 3.32 -19.38
CA THR A 126 -5.25 3.78 -18.21
C THR A 126 -4.78 3.14 -16.91
N ARG A 127 -3.92 2.11 -16.98
CA ARG A 127 -3.39 1.43 -15.80
C ARG A 127 -2.48 2.32 -14.96
N MET A 128 -2.51 2.07 -13.67
CA MET A 128 -1.56 2.64 -12.71
C MET A 128 -0.38 1.68 -12.53
N SER A 129 0.85 2.21 -12.59
CA SER A 129 2.08 1.52 -12.24
C SER A 129 2.34 1.74 -10.75
N VAL A 130 2.12 0.71 -9.93
CA VAL A 130 2.20 0.83 -8.47
C VAL A 130 3.44 0.13 -7.95
N ARG A 131 4.22 0.84 -7.13
CA ARG A 131 5.33 0.26 -6.36
C ARG A 131 4.92 0.09 -4.90
N PHE A 132 4.96 -1.14 -4.41
CA PHE A 132 4.71 -1.47 -3.01
C PHE A 132 6.04 -1.68 -2.30
N ILE A 133 6.19 -1.12 -1.10
CA ILE A 133 7.38 -1.25 -0.26
C ILE A 133 6.93 -1.73 1.12
N MET A 134 7.44 -2.86 1.57
CA MET A 134 7.09 -3.48 2.85
C MET A 134 8.27 -4.27 3.44
N GLU A 135 8.22 -4.53 4.74
CA GLU A 135 9.23 -5.35 5.44
C GLU A 135 8.79 -6.80 5.69
N VAL A 136 7.56 -7.17 5.33
CA VAL A 136 6.98 -8.49 5.61
C VAL A 136 6.68 -9.24 4.32
N ALA A 137 7.15 -10.50 4.23
CA ALA A 137 7.06 -11.32 3.02
C ALA A 137 5.62 -11.55 2.55
N TRP A 138 4.72 -11.96 3.46
CA TRP A 138 3.34 -12.25 3.08
C TRP A 138 2.59 -11.02 2.55
N GLN A 139 2.99 -9.80 2.96
CA GLN A 139 2.42 -8.57 2.42
C GLN A 139 2.81 -8.36 0.97
N ALA A 140 4.07 -8.65 0.62
CA ALA A 140 4.56 -8.66 -0.76
C ALA A 140 3.84 -9.75 -1.59
N HIS A 141 3.63 -10.94 -1.01
CA HIS A 141 2.85 -12.00 -1.64
C HIS A 141 1.40 -11.58 -1.89
N PHE A 142 0.76 -10.92 -0.94
CA PHE A 142 -0.60 -10.40 -1.10
C PHE A 142 -0.69 -9.49 -2.33
N VAL A 143 0.21 -8.52 -2.48
CA VAL A 143 0.16 -7.61 -3.63
C VAL A 143 0.56 -8.29 -4.95
N LYS A 144 1.46 -9.29 -4.92
CA LYS A 144 1.77 -10.13 -6.10
C LYS A 144 0.55 -10.92 -6.61
N ASN A 145 -0.34 -11.32 -5.69
CA ASN A 145 -1.60 -12.00 -6.03
C ASN A 145 -2.67 -11.04 -6.52
N MET A 146 -2.82 -9.89 -5.85
CA MET A 146 -3.97 -9.00 -6.09
C MET A 146 -3.79 -8.03 -7.26
N PHE A 147 -2.56 -7.76 -7.69
CA PHE A 147 -2.25 -6.83 -8.78
C PHE A 147 -1.73 -7.58 -10.01
N ILE A 148 -1.82 -6.93 -11.17
CA ILE A 148 -1.35 -7.52 -12.43
C ILE A 148 0.17 -7.51 -12.41
N ARG A 149 0.76 -8.68 -12.58
CA ARG A 149 2.21 -8.87 -12.59
C ARG A 149 2.78 -8.39 -13.92
N PRO A 150 3.74 -7.45 -13.92
CA PRO A 150 4.44 -7.05 -15.13
C PRO A 150 5.26 -8.22 -15.67
N THR A 151 5.48 -8.24 -16.98
CA THR A 151 6.49 -9.12 -17.61
C THR A 151 7.90 -8.63 -17.30
N GLU A 152 8.90 -9.50 -17.46
CA GLU A 152 10.32 -9.11 -17.31
C GLU A 152 10.72 -7.94 -18.23
N GLU A 153 10.10 -7.83 -19.41
CA GLU A 153 10.33 -6.70 -20.32
C GLU A 153 9.71 -5.41 -19.77
N GLU A 154 8.47 -5.47 -19.28
CA GLU A 154 7.82 -4.31 -18.66
C GLU A 154 8.53 -3.85 -17.38
N LEU A 155 9.23 -4.74 -16.67
CA LEU A 155 10.01 -4.39 -15.48
C LEU A 155 11.26 -3.58 -15.80
N LYS A 156 11.85 -3.71 -16.99
CA LYS A 156 13.08 -2.99 -17.36
C LYS A 156 12.89 -1.48 -17.40
N ASP A 157 11.70 -1.06 -17.84
CA ASP A 157 11.28 0.33 -18.02
C ASP A 157 10.16 0.72 -17.03
N PHE A 158 10.03 -0.02 -15.92
CA PHE A 158 8.96 0.25 -14.95
C PHE A 158 9.21 1.55 -14.19
N GLU A 159 8.36 2.53 -14.44
CA GLU A 159 8.29 3.76 -13.67
C GLU A 159 6.99 3.78 -12.84
N PRO A 160 7.08 3.76 -11.49
CA PRO A 160 5.89 3.83 -10.66
C PRO A 160 5.28 5.22 -10.75
N ASN A 161 3.97 5.25 -10.97
CA ASN A 161 3.17 6.47 -10.93
C ASN A 161 2.29 6.54 -9.67
N PHE A 162 2.41 5.55 -8.78
CA PHE A 162 1.90 5.57 -7.42
C PHE A 162 2.79 4.71 -6.50
N VAL A 163 3.05 5.14 -5.26
CA VAL A 163 3.88 4.40 -4.29
C VAL A 163 3.10 4.09 -3.01
N VAL A 164 3.19 2.85 -2.53
CA VAL A 164 2.53 2.39 -1.32
C VAL A 164 3.58 1.95 -0.29
N TYR A 165 3.63 2.65 0.83
CA TYR A 165 4.47 2.31 1.97
C TYR A 165 3.63 1.53 2.98
N ASN A 166 3.93 0.25 3.16
CA ASN A 166 3.28 -0.56 4.19
C ASN A 166 4.21 -0.69 5.41
N ALA A 167 3.98 0.18 6.38
CA ALA A 167 4.67 0.25 7.66
C ALA A 167 3.74 -0.25 8.78
N SER A 168 3.12 -1.42 8.58
CA SER A 168 2.13 -1.99 9.52
C SER A 168 2.65 -2.21 10.95
N LYS A 169 3.97 -2.28 11.13
CA LYS A 169 4.62 -2.42 12.45
C LYS A 169 4.74 -1.10 13.21
N ALA A 170 4.74 0.04 12.51
CA ALA A 170 4.76 1.34 13.15
C ALA A 170 3.39 1.72 13.72
N LYS A 171 3.39 2.73 14.59
CA LYS A 171 2.20 3.31 15.20
C LYS A 171 2.28 4.82 15.22
N VAL A 172 1.13 5.48 15.17
CA VAL A 172 1.05 6.94 15.31
C VAL A 172 0.74 7.29 16.76
N GLU A 173 1.74 7.35 17.63
CA GLU A 173 1.53 7.57 19.07
C GLU A 173 0.88 8.94 19.37
N ASN A 174 1.24 9.97 18.61
CA ASN A 174 0.72 11.33 18.73
C ASN A 174 -0.53 11.59 17.84
N TYR A 175 -1.29 10.55 17.51
CA TYR A 175 -2.43 10.64 16.57
C TYR A 175 -3.44 11.76 16.88
N LYS A 176 -3.68 12.04 18.17
CA LYS A 176 -4.60 13.10 18.62
C LYS A 176 -4.13 14.48 18.19
N GLU A 177 -2.83 14.74 18.28
CA GLU A 177 -2.22 16.03 17.88
C GLU A 177 -2.25 16.21 16.36
N LEU A 178 -2.18 15.10 15.61
CA LEU A 178 -2.28 15.08 14.15
C LEU A 178 -3.71 15.11 13.61
N GLY A 179 -4.72 15.15 14.49
CA GLY A 179 -6.14 15.18 14.11
C GLY A 179 -6.68 13.84 13.59
N LEU A 180 -6.06 12.72 13.97
CA LEU A 180 -6.45 11.39 13.51
C LEU A 180 -7.38 10.68 14.50
N ASN A 181 -7.98 9.57 14.07
CA ASN A 181 -8.93 8.80 14.86
C ASN A 181 -8.25 7.86 15.87
N SER A 182 -7.13 7.23 15.51
CA SER A 182 -6.41 6.28 16.35
C SER A 182 -4.93 6.22 15.99
N GLU A 183 -4.16 5.37 16.67
CA GLU A 183 -2.77 5.05 16.31
C GLU A 183 -2.64 4.37 14.93
N THR A 184 -3.76 3.98 14.31
CA THR A 184 -3.83 3.43 12.96
C THR A 184 -4.07 4.55 11.95
N ALA A 185 -3.38 4.49 10.81
CA ALA A 185 -3.57 5.46 9.74
C ALA A 185 -3.43 4.81 8.37
N VAL A 186 -4.39 5.07 7.49
CA VAL A 186 -4.34 4.75 6.07
C VAL A 186 -4.54 6.04 5.30
N VAL A 187 -3.45 6.67 4.87
CA VAL A 187 -3.48 8.03 4.34
C VAL A 187 -3.01 8.09 2.90
N PHE A 188 -3.72 8.86 2.08
CA PHE A 188 -3.45 9.05 0.66
C PHE A 188 -3.06 10.49 0.39
N ASN A 189 -2.01 10.70 -0.41
CA ASN A 189 -1.68 11.99 -0.97
C ASN A 189 -1.79 11.91 -2.50
N ILE A 190 -2.75 12.66 -3.06
CA ILE A 190 -3.03 12.65 -4.50
C ILE A 190 -1.93 13.39 -5.27
N SER A 191 -1.42 14.49 -4.73
CA SER A 191 -0.35 15.30 -5.34
C SER A 191 0.96 14.53 -5.45
N SER A 192 1.41 13.89 -4.36
CA SER A 192 2.63 13.08 -4.39
C SER A 192 2.42 11.67 -4.94
N ARG A 193 1.16 11.26 -5.16
CA ARG A 193 0.74 9.93 -5.62
C ARG A 193 1.26 8.82 -4.70
N GLU A 194 0.97 8.97 -3.41
CA GLU A 194 1.48 8.07 -2.37
C GLU A 194 0.37 7.61 -1.42
N GLN A 195 0.57 6.42 -0.85
CA GLN A 195 -0.24 5.88 0.25
C GLN A 195 0.69 5.41 1.37
N VAL A 196 0.35 5.73 2.61
CA VAL A 196 0.98 5.14 3.81
C VAL A 196 -0.04 4.29 4.57
N ILE A 197 0.41 3.11 5.03
CA ILE A 197 -0.36 2.20 5.88
C ILE A 197 0.43 2.00 7.16
N ILE A 198 -0.14 2.39 8.30
CA ILE A 198 0.50 2.37 9.61
C ILE A 198 -0.40 1.63 10.61
N ASN A 199 0.20 0.75 11.42
CA ASN A 199 -0.41 -0.04 12.50
C ASN A 199 -1.44 -1.11 12.10
N THR A 200 -1.94 -1.13 10.86
CA THR A 200 -2.90 -2.16 10.40
C THR A 200 -2.22 -3.23 9.55
N TRP A 201 -2.54 -4.49 9.86
CA TRP A 201 -2.04 -5.68 9.14
C TRP A 201 -3.05 -6.21 8.14
N TYR A 202 -4.20 -5.57 7.97
CA TYR A 202 -5.23 -6.06 7.06
C TYR A 202 -4.79 -5.84 5.60
N GLY A 203 -4.43 -6.91 4.89
CA GLY A 203 -3.95 -6.83 3.51
C GLY A 203 -4.90 -6.11 2.55
N GLY A 204 -6.21 -6.13 2.84
CA GLY A 204 -7.21 -5.43 2.04
C GLY A 204 -6.99 -3.91 1.94
N GLU A 205 -6.26 -3.27 2.86
CA GLU A 205 -5.91 -1.84 2.77
C GLU A 205 -4.98 -1.53 1.58
N MET A 206 -4.06 -2.44 1.24
CA MET A 206 -3.20 -2.29 0.05
C MET A 206 -4.02 -2.35 -1.25
N LYS A 207 -5.01 -3.26 -1.32
CA LYS A 207 -5.89 -3.40 -2.50
C LYS A 207 -6.89 -2.25 -2.61
N LYS A 208 -7.63 -1.98 -1.52
CA LYS A 208 -8.74 -1.02 -1.53
C LYS A 208 -8.26 0.43 -1.59
N GLY A 209 -7.04 0.71 -1.12
CA GLY A 209 -6.38 1.98 -1.37
C GLY A 209 -6.24 2.27 -2.85
N MET A 210 -5.65 1.34 -3.61
CA MET A 210 -5.46 1.53 -5.06
C MET A 210 -6.78 1.56 -5.82
N PHE A 211 -7.76 0.74 -5.41
CA PHE A 211 -9.11 0.85 -5.95
C PHE A 211 -9.73 2.23 -5.73
N SER A 212 -9.49 2.86 -4.57
CA SER A 212 -9.96 4.24 -4.31
C SER A 212 -9.28 5.25 -5.23
N MET A 213 -8.00 5.07 -5.56
CA MET A 213 -7.30 5.93 -6.50
C MET A 213 -7.82 5.75 -7.94
N MET A 214 -8.12 4.52 -8.37
CA MET A 214 -8.78 4.28 -9.67
C MET A 214 -10.17 4.92 -9.72
N ASN A 215 -10.94 4.86 -8.63
CA ASN A 215 -12.23 5.56 -8.51
C ASN A 215 -12.12 7.09 -8.57
N TYR A 216 -10.95 7.65 -8.28
CA TYR A 216 -10.69 9.08 -8.45
C TYR A 216 -10.25 9.40 -9.89
N TYR A 217 -9.22 8.73 -10.41
CA TYR A 217 -8.60 9.11 -11.68
C TYR A 217 -9.37 8.70 -12.94
N LEU A 218 -10.05 7.55 -12.94
CA LEU A 218 -10.75 7.08 -14.15
C LEU A 218 -11.99 7.93 -14.48
N PRO A 219 -12.86 8.29 -13.52
CA PRO A 219 -14.03 9.11 -13.84
C PRO A 219 -13.69 10.51 -14.35
N LEU A 220 -12.56 11.08 -13.92
CA LEU A 220 -12.03 12.35 -14.46
C LEU A 220 -11.65 12.26 -15.94
N GLN A 221 -11.46 11.05 -16.46
CA GLN A 221 -11.21 10.75 -17.88
C GLN A 221 -12.46 10.23 -18.60
N GLY A 222 -13.64 10.27 -17.96
CA GLY A 222 -14.88 9.76 -18.53
C GLY A 222 -14.99 8.23 -18.53
N ILE A 223 -14.15 7.53 -17.75
CA ILE A 223 -14.15 6.07 -17.65
C ILE A 223 -14.81 5.64 -16.34
N ALA A 224 -15.81 4.75 -16.41
CA ALA A 224 -16.44 4.21 -15.22
C ALA A 224 -15.47 3.34 -14.41
N SER A 225 -15.38 3.60 -13.10
CA SER A 225 -14.67 2.74 -12.15
C SER A 225 -15.68 2.07 -11.22
N MET A 226 -15.75 0.74 -11.26
CA MET A 226 -16.88 -0.01 -10.72
C MET A 226 -16.46 -1.00 -9.64
N HIS A 227 -17.26 -1.11 -8.58
CA HIS A 227 -17.15 -2.17 -7.59
C HIS A 227 -18.09 -3.32 -7.98
N CYS A 228 -17.69 -4.14 -8.94
CA CYS A 228 -18.47 -5.27 -9.46
C CYS A 228 -17.58 -6.47 -9.78
N SER A 229 -18.19 -7.65 -9.93
CA SER A 229 -17.61 -8.74 -10.70
C SER A 229 -18.05 -8.63 -12.16
N ALA A 230 -17.38 -9.34 -13.06
CA ALA A 230 -17.76 -9.45 -14.48
C ALA A 230 -17.39 -10.84 -15.00
N ASN A 231 -18.20 -11.36 -15.93
CA ASN A 231 -17.92 -12.60 -16.65
C ASN A 231 -18.40 -12.48 -18.10
N THR A 232 -17.91 -13.38 -18.95
CA THR A 232 -18.40 -13.60 -20.32
C THR A 232 -18.44 -15.09 -20.56
N ASN A 233 -19.21 -15.51 -21.57
CA ASN A 233 -19.16 -16.86 -22.11
C ASN A 233 -17.92 -17.08 -22.97
#